data_AF-A0A0M0GDZ7-F1
#
_entry.id   AF-A0A0M0GDZ7-F1
#
_cell.length_a   1.000
_cell.length_b   1.000
_cell.length_c   1.000
_cell.angle_alpha   90.00
_cell.angle_beta   90.00
_cell.angle_gamma   90.00
#
_symmetry.space_group_name_H-M   'P 1'
#
loop_
_entity.id
_entity.type
_entity.pdbx_description
1 polymer ?
#
loop_
_entity_poly.entity_id
_entity_poly.type
_entity_poly.pdbx_seq_one_letter_code
_entity_poly.pdbx_strand_id
1 'polypeptide(L)'
;MASIKVNSKVMRDKANSLKTIANSIRTFTEEMNKEINSLRSSWEGQAAEVAVKKFGQLSNNFKEKFDTINQYSKFLENAAEQWDRTNQETIQAAENQR
;
A
#
# COMPACT_ATOMS: atom_id res chain seq x y z
N MET A 1 33.21 -6.82 0.82
CA MET A 1 31.93 -7.37 1.31
C MET A 1 30.76 -6.44 0.91
N ALA A 2 30.40 -6.42 -0.38
CA ALA A 2 29.40 -5.46 -0.91
C ALA A 2 28.05 -6.10 -1.30
N SER A 3 27.83 -7.40 -1.06
CA SER A 3 26.83 -8.13 -1.86
C SER A 3 25.41 -8.25 -1.27
N ILE A 4 25.13 -7.81 -0.04
CA ILE A 4 23.87 -8.22 0.64
C ILE A 4 22.96 -7.04 1.04
N LYS A 5 23.50 -5.83 1.27
CA LYS A 5 22.71 -4.59 1.49
C LYS A 5 21.96 -4.09 0.25
N VAL A 6 22.43 -4.47 -0.94
CA VAL A 6 21.81 -4.02 -2.20
C VAL A 6 20.38 -4.57 -2.33
N ASN A 7 20.09 -5.76 -1.78
CA ASN A 7 18.78 -6.41 -1.94
C ASN A 7 17.71 -5.86 -0.96
N SER A 8 18.04 -5.72 0.33
CA SER A 8 17.10 -5.18 1.33
C SER A 8 16.77 -3.71 1.10
N LYS A 9 17.70 -2.93 0.53
CA LYS A 9 17.41 -1.55 0.09
C LYS A 9 16.35 -1.50 -1.01
N VAL A 10 16.48 -2.34 -2.05
CA VAL A 10 15.52 -2.38 -3.16
C VAL A 10 14.12 -2.80 -2.69
N MET A 11 14.06 -3.77 -1.76
CA MET A 11 12.79 -4.18 -1.14
C MET A 11 12.10 -3.01 -0.43
N ARG A 12 12.85 -2.23 0.37
CA ARG A 12 12.33 -1.04 1.04
C ARG A 12 11.90 0.06 0.07
N ASP A 13 12.70 0.31 -0.97
CA ASP A 13 12.36 1.30 -1.99
C ASP A 13 11.05 0.93 -2.71
N LYS A 14 10.83 -0.36 -3.00
CA LYS A 14 9.58 -0.85 -3.57
C LYS A 14 8.42 -0.81 -2.59
N ALA A 15 8.62 -1.17 -1.32
CA ALA A 15 7.60 -1.03 -0.30
C ALA A 15 7.11 0.42 -0.18
N ASN A 16 8.03 1.37 -0.07
CA ASN A 16 7.71 2.80 -0.02
C ASN A 16 6.92 3.26 -1.25
N SER A 17 7.28 2.79 -2.44
CA SER A 17 6.54 3.09 -3.67
C SER A 17 5.10 2.56 -3.61
N LEU A 18 4.90 1.32 -3.17
CA LEU A 18 3.57 0.72 -3.00
C LEU A 18 2.75 1.47 -1.96
N LYS A 19 3.36 1.88 -0.84
CA LYS A 19 2.71 2.68 0.20
C LYS A 19 2.23 4.04 -0.32
N THR A 20 3.05 4.72 -1.13
CA THR A 20 2.64 5.97 -1.79
C THR A 20 1.45 5.74 -2.73
N ILE A 21 1.50 4.70 -3.57
CA ILE A 21 0.38 4.36 -4.48
C ILE A 21 -0.89 4.05 -3.69
N ALA A 22 -0.80 3.27 -2.62
CA ALA A 22 -1.93 2.95 -1.75
C ALA A 22 -2.54 4.24 -1.16
N ASN A 23 -1.71 5.13 -0.64
CA ASN A 23 -2.18 6.42 -0.13
C ASN A 23 -2.88 7.28 -1.19
N SER A 24 -2.36 7.32 -2.43
CA SER A 24 -3.02 8.03 -3.52
C SER A 24 -4.39 7.44 -3.85
N ILE A 25 -4.52 6.11 -3.91
CA ILE A 25 -5.81 5.44 -4.14
C ILE A 25 -6.82 5.80 -3.05
N ARG A 26 -6.38 5.79 -1.78
CA ARG A 26 -7.22 6.18 -0.65
C ARG A 26 -7.69 7.64 -0.77
N THR A 27 -6.78 8.57 -1.03
CA THR A 27 -7.10 9.99 -1.18
C THR A 27 -8.10 10.23 -2.31
N PHE A 28 -7.85 9.68 -3.51
CA PHE A 28 -8.78 9.86 -4.64
C PHE A 28 -10.15 9.24 -4.35
N THR A 29 -10.20 8.11 -3.63
CA THR A 29 -11.46 7.48 -3.24
C THR A 29 -12.25 8.33 -2.24
N GLU A 30 -11.55 8.95 -1.28
CA GLU A 30 -12.16 9.87 -0.31
C GLU A 30 -12.67 11.15 -1.00
N GLU A 31 -11.92 11.69 -1.96
CA GLU A 31 -12.33 12.85 -2.77
C GLU A 31 -13.58 12.54 -3.60
N MET A 32 -13.59 11.42 -4.33
CA MET A 32 -14.76 10.98 -5.08
C MET A 32 -15.99 10.84 -4.17
N ASN A 33 -15.85 10.21 -3.00
CA ASN A 33 -16.94 10.07 -2.04
C ASN A 33 -17.51 11.42 -1.57
N LYS A 34 -16.65 12.42 -1.37
CA LYS A 34 -17.09 13.79 -1.03
C LYS A 34 -17.87 14.43 -2.18
N GLU A 35 -17.36 14.32 -3.42
CA GLU A 35 -18.02 14.89 -4.60
C GLU A 35 -19.41 14.28 -4.83
N ILE A 36 -19.54 12.96 -4.70
CA ILE A 36 -20.83 12.26 -4.89
C ILE A 36 -21.84 12.67 -3.81
N ASN A 37 -21.40 12.76 -2.55
CA ASN A 37 -22.25 13.22 -1.48
C ASN A 37 -22.70 14.68 -1.69
N SER A 38 -21.83 15.53 -2.23
CA SER A 38 -22.18 16.90 -2.62
C SER A 38 -23.17 16.94 -3.79
N LEU A 39 -23.03 16.04 -4.78
CA LEU A 39 -23.93 15.98 -5.93
C LEU A 39 -25.31 15.44 -5.55
N ARG A 40 -25.39 14.60 -4.52
CA ARG A 40 -26.65 14.02 -4.03
C ARG A 40 -27.68 15.09 -3.61
N SER A 41 -27.24 16.24 -3.11
CA SER A 41 -28.14 17.36 -2.78
C SER A 41 -28.71 18.07 -4.00
N SER A 42 -28.04 17.96 -5.15
CA SER A 42 -28.43 18.61 -6.41
C SER A 42 -29.11 17.67 -7.40
N TRP A 43 -28.98 16.36 -7.21
CA TRP A 43 -29.55 15.32 -8.08
C TRP A 43 -30.74 14.61 -7.42
N GLU A 44 -31.72 15.33 -6.86
CA GLU A 44 -32.90 14.68 -6.30
C GLU A 44 -33.64 13.84 -7.38
N GLY A 45 -33.66 12.51 -7.19
CA GLY A 45 -34.32 11.58 -8.11
C GLY A 45 -33.67 10.20 -8.19
N GLN A 46 -34.37 9.27 -8.86
CA GLN A 46 -33.99 7.85 -8.98
C GLN A 46 -32.60 7.66 -9.63
N ALA A 47 -32.17 8.59 -10.49
CA ALA A 47 -30.85 8.56 -11.12
C ALA A 47 -29.69 8.75 -10.11
N ALA A 48 -29.87 9.59 -9.08
CA ALA A 48 -28.85 9.77 -8.04
C ALA A 48 -28.69 8.56 -7.14
N GLU A 49 -29.78 7.88 -6.80
CA GLU A 49 -29.71 6.65 -6.00
C GLU A 49 -28.89 5.57 -6.72
N VAL A 50 -29.07 5.44 -8.04
CA VAL A 50 -28.28 4.52 -8.87
C VAL A 50 -26.80 4.94 -8.92
N ALA A 51 -26.51 6.24 -9.10
CA ALA A 51 -25.14 6.75 -9.12
C ALA A 51 -24.42 6.52 -7.79
N VAL A 52 -25.06 6.88 -6.66
CA VAL A 52 -24.53 6.66 -5.31
C VAL A 52 -24.27 5.17 -5.06
N LYS A 53 -25.18 4.28 -5.47
CA LYS A 53 -25.01 2.83 -5.32
C LYS A 53 -23.81 2.32 -6.12
N LYS A 54 -23.69 2.69 -7.39
CA LYS A 54 -22.55 2.28 -8.24
C LYS A 54 -21.22 2.79 -7.69
N PHE A 55 -21.19 4.01 -7.19
CA PHE A 55 -20.00 4.55 -6.57
C PHE A 55 -19.66 3.90 -5.23
N GLY A 56 -20.64 3.56 -4.41
CA GLY A 56 -20.40 2.79 -3.19
C GLY A 56 -19.72 1.45 -3.49
N GLN A 57 -20.16 0.76 -4.54
CA GLN A 57 -19.50 -0.46 -5.02
C GLN A 57 -18.07 -0.19 -5.49
N LEU A 58 -17.86 0.88 -6.25
CA LEU A 58 -16.54 1.27 -6.74
C LEU A 58 -15.58 1.63 -5.59
N SER A 59 -16.08 2.34 -4.58
CA SER A 59 -15.33 2.72 -3.37
C SER A 59 -14.87 1.48 -2.60
N ASN A 60 -15.75 0.47 -2.46
CA ASN A 60 -15.39 -0.82 -1.87
C ASN A 60 -14.28 -1.53 -2.67
N ASN A 61 -14.40 -1.58 -4.00
CA ASN A 61 -13.36 -2.18 -4.85
C ASN A 61 -12.01 -1.45 -4.72
N PHE A 62 -12.00 -0.12 -4.58
CA PHE A 62 -10.78 0.64 -4.35
C PHE A 62 -10.19 0.38 -2.96
N LYS A 63 -11.03 0.23 -1.94
CA LYS A 63 -10.60 -0.16 -0.59
C LYS A 63 -9.90 -1.52 -0.61
N GLU A 64 -10.47 -2.53 -1.28
CA GLU A 64 -9.85 -3.85 -1.40
C GLU A 64 -8.48 -3.78 -2.11
N LYS A 65 -8.37 -2.98 -3.18
CA LYS A 65 -7.09 -2.75 -3.87
C LYS A 65 -6.07 -2.04 -2.98
N PHE A 66 -6.51 -1.02 -2.24
CA PHE A 66 -5.68 -0.33 -1.26
C PHE A 66 -5.13 -1.30 -0.21
N ASP A 67 -6.00 -2.11 0.39
CA ASP A 67 -5.62 -3.06 1.43
C ASP A 67 -4.63 -4.10 0.88
N THR A 68 -4.86 -4.60 -0.33
CA THR A 68 -3.95 -5.54 -1.02
C THR A 68 -2.57 -4.92 -1.26
N ILE A 69 -2.50 -3.71 -1.81
CA ILE A 69 -1.23 -3.02 -2.07
C ILE A 69 -0.47 -2.75 -0.77
N ASN A 70 -1.19 -2.36 0.28
CA ASN A 70 -0.62 -2.11 1.60
C ASN A 70 -0.07 -3.41 2.23
N GLN A 71 -0.74 -4.55 2.04
CA GLN A 71 -0.23 -5.86 2.46
C GLN A 71 1.07 -6.22 1.74
N TYR A 72 1.16 -6.01 0.43
CA TYR A 72 2.40 -6.23 -0.32
C TYR A 72 3.53 -5.28 0.12
N SER A 73 3.21 -4.02 0.42
CA SER A 73 4.19 -3.09 1.01
C SER A 73 4.78 -3.64 2.31
N LYS A 74 3.92 -4.06 3.24
CA LYS A 74 4.34 -4.64 4.53
C LYS A 74 5.13 -5.94 4.35
N PHE A 75 4.73 -6.78 3.41
CA PHE A 75 5.46 -8.00 3.08
C PHE A 75 6.91 -7.70 2.68
N LEU A 76 7.11 -6.71 1.80
CA LEU A 76 8.46 -6.30 1.37
C LEU A 76 9.28 -5.66 2.49
N GLU A 77 8.65 -4.87 3.37
CA GLU A 77 9.32 -4.33 4.58
C GLU A 77 9.80 -5.46 5.49
N ASN A 78 8.91 -6.40 5.83
CA ASN A 78 9.24 -7.55 6.68
C ASN A 78 10.33 -8.43 6.06
N ALA A 79 10.28 -8.67 4.75
CA ALA A 79 11.30 -9.42 4.04
C ALA A 79 12.67 -8.73 4.11
N ALA A 80 12.71 -7.40 3.96
CA ALA A 80 13.94 -6.62 4.08
C ALA A 80 14.52 -6.66 5.49
N GLU A 81 13.67 -6.60 6.53
CA GLU A 81 14.09 -6.70 7.93
C GLU A 81 14.65 -8.07 8.27
N GLN A 82 13.95 -9.15 7.86
CA GLN A 82 14.41 -10.51 8.09
C GLN A 82 15.74 -10.78 7.38
N TRP A 83 15.91 -10.22 6.19
CA TRP A 83 17.16 -10.30 5.43
C TRP A 83 18.32 -9.60 6.14
N ASP A 84 18.10 -8.38 6.63
CA ASP A 84 19.12 -7.63 7.37
C ASP A 84 19.52 -8.34 8.67
N ARG A 85 18.56 -8.91 9.39
CA ARG A 85 18.82 -9.69 10.61
C ARG A 85 19.70 -10.91 10.30
N THR A 86 19.31 -11.70 9.29
CA THR A 86 20.04 -12.91 8.88
C THR A 86 21.48 -12.57 8.46
N ASN A 87 21.65 -11.45 7.75
CA ASN A 87 22.96 -10.97 7.33
C ASN A 87 23.82 -10.51 8.53
N GLN A 88 23.25 -9.83 9.52
CA GLN A 88 23.95 -9.45 10.74
C GLN A 88 24.43 -10.66 11.54
N GLU A 89 23.56 -11.66 11.72
CA GLU A 89 23.89 -12.93 12.39
C GLU A 89 25.04 -13.66 11.68
N THR A 90 25.01 -13.71 10.34
CA THR A 90 26.05 -14.35 9.52
C THR A 90 27.41 -13.64 9.65
N ILE A 91 27.41 -12.30 9.66
CA ILE A 91 28.64 -11.51 9.83
C ILE A 91 29.23 -11.73 11.23
N GLN A 92 28.42 -11.67 12.29
CA GLN A 92 28.87 -11.92 13.66
C GLN A 92 29.43 -13.34 13.83
N ALA A 93 28.77 -14.35 13.26
CA ALA A 93 29.27 -15.72 13.31
C ALA A 93 30.63 -15.87 12.61
N ALA A 94 30.83 -15.18 11.47
CA ALA A 94 32.10 -15.20 10.75
C ALA A 94 33.22 -14.44 11.47
N GLU A 95 32.90 -13.38 12.20
CA GLU A 95 33.86 -12.62 13.03
C GLU A 95 34.30 -13.41 14.26
N ASN A 96 33.39 -14.13 14.91
CA ASN A 96 33.70 -14.97 16.08
C ASN A 96 34.51 -16.24 15.75
N GLN A 97 34.59 -16.62 14.47
CA GLN A 97 35.37 -17.77 14.00
C GLN A 97 36.80 -17.40 13.53
N ARG A 98 37.18 -16.12 13.63
CA ARG A 98 38.53 -15.62 13.35
C ARG A 98 39.28 -15.29 14.64
#